data_AF-A0AAW4INE6-F1
#
_entry.id   AF-A0AAW4INE6-F1
#
_cell.length_a   1.000
_cell.length_b   1.000
_cell.length_c   1.000
_cell.angle_alpha   90.00
_cell.angle_beta   90.00
_cell.angle_gamma   90.00
#
_symmetry.space_group_name_H-M   'P 1'
#
loop_
_entity.id
_entity.type
_entity.pdbx_description
1 polymer ?
#
loop_
_entity_poly.entity_id
_entity_poly.type
_entity_poly.pdbx_seq_one_letter_code
_entity_poly.pdbx_strand_id
1 'polypeptide(L)' 'MTWLSARELVGLPGFQMTGRATLDKLKRLGIPNRPRAGREGGGGLEYDTSALPAETRAAIAARTVAKA' A
#
# COMPACT_ATOMS: atom_id res chain seq x y z
N MET A 1 -9.18 3.45 -9.31
CA MET A 1 -7.82 3.40 -8.71
C MET A 1 -7.96 3.07 -7.24
N THR A 2 -7.30 2.02 -6.77
CA THR A 2 -7.38 1.55 -5.37
C THR A 2 -6.27 2.22 -4.56
N TRP A 3 -6.58 2.66 -3.35
CA TRP A 3 -5.64 3.24 -2.39
C TRP A 3 -5.54 2.30 -1.20
N LEU A 4 -4.32 1.97 -0.77
CA LEU A 4 -4.09 1.07 0.36
C LEU A 4 -3.16 1.69 1.39
N SER A 5 -3.40 1.43 2.67
CA SER A 5 -2.50 1.84 3.74
C SER A 5 -1.23 1.00 3.75
N ALA A 6 -0.14 1.53 4.32
CA ALA A 6 1.10 0.77 4.47
C ALA A 6 0.90 -0.55 5.24
N ARG A 7 -0.06 -0.61 6.18
CA ARG A 7 -0.37 -1.85 6.94
C ARG A 7 -0.98 -2.94 6.06
N GLU A 8 -1.72 -2.57 5.03
CA GLU A 8 -2.31 -3.52 4.07
C GLU A 8 -1.29 -4.03 3.06
N LEU A 9 -0.21 -3.27 2.84
CA LEU A 9 0.90 -3.64 1.96
C LEU A 9 1.91 -4.57 2.63
N VAL A 10 2.06 -4.48 3.96
CA VAL A 10 2.96 -5.34 4.73
C VAL A 10 2.65 -6.82 4.46
N GLY A 11 3.69 -7.58 4.13
CA GLY A 11 3.59 -9.01 3.87
C GLY A 11 3.23 -9.36 2.42
N LEU A 12 2.85 -8.40 1.59
CA LEU A 12 2.70 -8.63 0.15
C LEU A 12 4.07 -8.83 -0.52
N PRO A 13 4.13 -9.59 -1.64
CA PRO A 13 5.29 -9.58 -2.52
C PRO A 13 5.74 -8.14 -2.81
N GLY A 14 7.04 -7.88 -2.63
CA GLY A 14 7.62 -6.53 -2.70
C GLY A 14 7.57 -5.71 -1.41
N PHE A 15 6.79 -6.11 -0.41
CA PHE A 15 6.68 -5.47 0.90
C PHE A 15 6.68 -6.49 2.06
N GLN A 16 7.42 -7.59 1.91
CA GLN A 16 7.64 -8.64 2.93
C GLN A 16 8.62 -8.17 4.02
N MET A 17 8.31 -7.04 4.65
CA MET A 17 9.16 -6.37 5.64
C MET A 17 8.27 -5.75 6.73
N THR A 18 8.90 -5.20 7.76
CA THR A 18 8.16 -4.54 8.85
C THR A 18 7.38 -3.32 8.33
N GLY A 19 6.37 -2.87 9.09
CA GLY A 19 5.62 -1.67 8.73
C GLY A 19 6.50 -0.42 8.55
N ARG A 20 7.56 -0.30 9.34
CA ARG A 20 8.51 0.83 9.19
C ARG A 20 9.33 0.72 7.91
N ALA A 21 9.90 -0.46 7.63
CA ALA A 21 10.66 -0.67 6.40
C ALA A 21 9.78 -0.50 5.14
N THR A 22 8.50 -0.87 5.24
CA THR A 22 7.51 -0.65 4.17
C THR A 22 7.31 0.84 3.91
N LEU A 23 7.11 1.64 4.96
CA LEU A 23 6.97 3.10 4.83
C LEU A 23 8.23 3.75 4.24
N ASP A 24 9.42 3.36 4.71
CA ASP A 24 10.69 3.88 4.19
C ASP A 24 10.88 3.50 2.71
N LYS A 25 10.53 2.26 2.31
CA LYS A 25 10.55 1.83 0.91
C LYS A 25 9.56 2.61 0.06
N LEU A 26 8.33 2.81 0.51
CA LEU A 26 7.30 3.58 -0.21
C LEU A 26 7.76 5.04 -0.45
N LYS A 27 8.39 5.65 0.55
CA LYS A 27 8.99 6.98 0.42
C LYS A 27 10.15 6.99 -0.59
N ARG A 28 11.05 6.01 -0.51
CA ARG A 28 12.19 5.88 -1.43
C ARG A 28 11.75 5.69 -2.88
N LEU A 29 10.65 4.97 -3.10
CA LEU A 29 10.06 4.74 -4.42
C LEU A 29 9.24 5.94 -4.93
N GLY A 30 9.02 6.97 -4.10
CA GLY A 30 8.22 8.13 -4.49
C GLY A 30 6.76 7.78 -4.80
N ILE A 31 6.20 6.76 -4.14
CA ILE A 31 4.83 6.33 -4.41
C ILE A 31 3.85 7.45 -4.05
N PRO A 32 2.95 7.84 -4.97
CA PRO A 32 1.89 8.81 -4.69
C PRO A 32 1.10 8.39 -3.46
N ASN A 33 0.95 9.32 -2.53
CA ASN A 33 0.26 9.09 -1.27
C ASN A 33 -0.72 10.22 -0.98
N ARG A 34 -1.76 9.90 -0.22
CA ARG A 34 -2.77 10.85 0.24
C ARG A 34 -3.12 10.61 1.70
N PRO A 35 -3.58 11.62 2.44
CA PRO A 35 -4.17 11.43 3.75
C PRO A 35 -5.39 10.50 3.65
N ARG A 36 -5.51 9.55 4.60
CA ARG A 36 -6.70 8.70 4.70
C ARG A 36 -7.94 9.54 5.06
N ALA A 37 -9.02 9.37 4.31
CA ALA A 37 -10.30 9.99 4.61
C ALA A 37 -10.91 9.39 5.89
N GLY A 38 -11.35 10.22 6.83
CA GLY A 38 -12.16 9.79 7.98
C GLY A 38 -11.48 9.79 9.36
N ARG A 39 -10.31 10.41 9.55
CA ARG A 39 -9.77 10.70 10.89
C ARG A 39 -9.23 12.13 10.96
N GLU A 40 -9.97 13.03 11.60
CA GLU A 40 -9.44 14.32 12.06
C GLU A 40 -8.21 14.04 12.95
N GLY A 41 -7.08 14.70 12.66
CA GLY A 41 -5.87 14.62 13.50
C GLY A 41 -4.83 13.55 13.14
N GLY A 42 -4.87 12.92 11.95
CA GLY A 42 -3.73 12.14 11.44
C GLY A 42 -3.97 10.64 11.28
N GLY A 43 -4.99 10.27 10.48
CA GLY A 43 -5.37 8.88 10.19
C GLY A 43 -4.41 8.04 9.34
N GLY A 44 -3.18 8.49 9.11
CA GLY A 44 -2.19 7.81 8.26
C GLY A 44 -2.30 8.12 6.78
N LEU A 45 -1.35 7.60 6.01
CA LEU A 45 -1.27 7.76 4.55
C LEU A 45 -1.77 6.50 3.84
N GLU A 46 -2.45 6.72 2.72
CA GLU A 46 -2.77 5.69 1.74
C GLU A 46 -1.93 5.90 0.49
N TYR A 47 -1.61 4.82 -0.20
CA TYR A 47 -0.71 4.79 -1.34
C TYR A 47 -1.44 4.26 -2.57
N ASP A 48 -1.18 4.87 -3.72
CA ASP A 48 -1.77 4.47 -5.00
C ASP A 48 -1.25 3.09 -5.42
N THR A 49 -2.16 2.12 -5.51
CA THR A 49 -1.85 0.75 -5.92
C THR A 49 -1.30 0.65 -7.34
N SER A 50 -1.65 1.58 -8.24
CA SER A 50 -1.19 1.55 -9.63
C SER A 50 0.29 1.88 -9.76
N ALA A 51 0.84 2.65 -8.82
CA ALA A 51 2.25 3.01 -8.77
C ALA A 51 3.13 1.97 -8.06
N LEU A 52 2.54 0.94 -7.43
CA LEU A 52 3.28 -0.09 -6.72
C LEU A 52 4.03 -1.04 -7.67
N PRO A 53 5.07 -1.74 -7.18
CA PRO A 53 5.77 -2.78 -7.92
C PRO A 53 4.83 -3.81 -8.54
N ALA A 54 5.19 -4.34 -9.71
CA ALA A 54 4.34 -5.25 -10.48
C ALA A 54 3.94 -6.50 -9.67
N GLU A 55 4.86 -7.06 -8.88
CA GLU A 55 4.62 -8.18 -7.96
C GLU A 55 3.53 -7.86 -6.91
N THR A 56 3.55 -6.65 -6.35
CA THR A 56 2.57 -6.20 -5.37
C THR A 56 1.21 -6.02 -6.03
N ARG A 57 1.16 -5.42 -7.23
CA ARG A 57 -0.08 -5.25 -8.00
C ARG A 57 -0.73 -6.59 -8.34
N ALA A 58 0.07 -7.57 -8.78
CA ALA A 58 -0.40 -8.92 -9.07
C ALA A 58 -0.98 -9.59 -7.81
N ALA A 59 -0.30 -9.46 -6.66
CA ALA A 59 -0.79 -10.00 -5.40
C ALA A 59 -2.09 -9.33 -4.92
N ILE A 60 -2.23 -8.02 -5.12
CA ILE A 60 -3.47 -7.28 -4.81
C ILE A 60 -4.61 -7.81 -5.71
N ALA A 61 -4.37 -7.92 -7.02
CA ALA A 61 -5.38 -8.42 -7.96
C ALA A 61 -5.83 -9.84 -7.62
N ALA A 62 -4.90 -10.74 -7.28
CA ALA A 62 -5.22 -12.11 -6.87
C ALA A 62 -6.08 -12.15 -5.59
N ARG A 63 -5.80 -11.28 -4.61
CA ARG A 63 -6.60 -11.17 -3.37
C ARG A 63 -8.00 -10.62 -3.63
N THR A 64 -8.18 -9.71 -4.60
CA THR A 64 -9.49 -9.19 -4.98
C THR A 64 -10.35 -10.25 -5.65
N VAL A 65 -9.77 -11.06 -6.54
CA VAL A 65 -10.48 -12.16 -7.22
C VAL A 65 -10.90 -13.25 -6.24
N ALA A 66 -10.07 -13.59 -5.25
CA ALA A 66 -10.40 -14.60 -4.25
C ALA A 66 -11.52 -14.18 -3.26
N LYS A 67 -11.89 -12.90 -3.23
CA LYS A 67 -12.96 -12.37 -2.38
C LYS A 67 -14.29 -12.18 -3.14
N ALA A 68 -14.29 -12.39 -4.46
CA ALA A 68 -15.44 -12.23 -5.34
C ALA A 68 -16.28 -13.51 -5.45
#